data_AF-A0A1G3V5Y4-F1
#
_entry.id   AF-A0A1G3V5Y4-F1
#
_cell.length_a   1.000
_cell.length_b   1.000
_cell.length_c   1.000
_cell.angle_alpha   90.00
_cell.angle_beta   90.00
_cell.angle_gamma   90.00
#
_symmetry.space_group_name_H-M   'P 1'
#
loop_
_entity.id
_entity.type
_entity.pdbx_description
1 polymer ?
#
loop_
_entity_poly.entity_id
_entity_poly.type
_entity_poly.pdbx_seq_one_letter_code
_entity_poly.pdbx_strand_id
1 'polypeptide(L)'
;MQICPAVFVLVLLSPQYVLAEWVTWHQFGTQGSYVHQIAHLLLFLSMLFFIHEIFYAHLQKFHGFRLLVWTWAILALWNLDAFVGHWADWTLENPIILGQGWDRRLVMYDFQTWLVYITKIDHFLLLVPAFLMFYLGLRALVRKPGAE
;
A
#
# COMPACT_ATOMS: atom_id res chain seq x y z
N MET A 1 19.06 13.62 -21.26
CA MET A 1 20.03 12.61 -20.82
C MET A 1 19.52 11.26 -21.28
N GLN A 2 19.93 10.80 -22.47
CA GLN A 2 19.47 9.51 -23.03
C GLN A 2 20.27 8.39 -22.37
N ILE A 3 19.62 7.65 -21.47
CA ILE A 3 20.23 6.44 -20.90
C ILE A 3 20.25 5.39 -22.01
N CYS A 4 21.45 4.94 -22.36
CA CYS A 4 21.67 3.99 -23.45
C CYS A 4 21.00 2.64 -23.09
N PRO A 5 20.10 2.10 -23.91
CA PRO A 5 19.33 0.88 -23.59
C PRO A 5 20.23 -0.34 -23.31
N ALA A 6 21.44 -0.38 -23.87
CA ALA A 6 22.44 -1.41 -23.57
C ALA A 6 22.89 -1.41 -22.11
N VAL A 7 22.99 -0.24 -21.47
CA VAL A 7 23.33 -0.13 -20.04
C VAL A 7 22.19 -0.68 -19.19
N PHE A 8 20.95 -0.42 -19.58
CA PHE A 8 19.77 -0.94 -18.87
C PHE A 8 19.68 -2.48 -18.95
N VAL A 9 19.98 -3.05 -20.12
CA VAL A 9 20.02 -4.51 -20.33
C VAL A 9 21.17 -5.15 -19.55
N LEU A 10 22.36 -4.53 -19.52
CA LEU A 10 23.50 -5.02 -18.74
C LEU A 10 23.23 -4.97 -17.23
N VAL A 11 22.54 -3.95 -16.72
CA VAL A 11 22.12 -3.85 -15.31
C VAL A 11 21.11 -4.95 -14.95
N LEU A 12 20.19 -5.28 -15.86
CA LEU A 12 19.22 -6.37 -15.65
C LEU A 12 19.87 -7.77 -15.68
N LEU A 13 20.89 -7.97 -16.52
CA LEU A 13 21.56 -9.27 -16.69
C LEU A 13 22.70 -9.51 -15.69
N SER A 14 23.11 -8.48 -14.96
CA SER A 14 24.12 -8.55 -13.90
C SER A 14 23.55 -7.96 -12.59
N PRO A 15 22.52 -8.60 -11.99
CA PRO A 15 22.07 -8.18 -10.67
C PRO A 15 23.24 -8.37 -9.70
N GLN A 16 23.86 -7.27 -9.29
CA GLN A 16 24.80 -7.35 -8.19
C GLN A 16 24.04 -7.80 -6.95
N TYR A 17 24.72 -8.56 -6.08
CA TYR A 17 24.27 -8.72 -4.71
C TYR A 17 24.26 -7.33 -4.08
N VAL A 18 23.13 -6.63 -4.20
CA VAL A 18 22.86 -5.48 -3.35
C VAL A 18 22.94 -6.05 -1.95
N LEU A 19 23.90 -5.56 -1.16
CA LEU A 19 23.94 -5.83 0.27
C LEU A 19 22.50 -5.70 0.74
N ALA A 20 21.99 -6.73 1.39
CA ALA A 20 20.59 -6.86 1.77
C ALA A 20 20.19 -5.84 2.85
N GLU A 21 20.70 -4.61 2.80
CA GLU A 21 20.28 -3.46 3.61
C GLU A 21 18.76 -3.27 3.46
N TRP A 22 18.18 -3.36 2.25
CA TRP A 22 16.71 -3.32 2.11
C TRP A 22 15.97 -4.43 2.86
N VAL A 23 16.61 -5.58 3.07
CA VAL A 23 16.08 -6.70 3.86
C VAL A 23 16.21 -6.42 5.36
N THR A 24 17.24 -5.70 5.81
CA THR A 24 17.35 -5.26 7.20
C THR A 24 16.42 -4.11 7.55
N TRP A 25 16.06 -3.22 6.60
CA TRP A 25 15.04 -2.18 6.82
C TRP A 25 13.65 -2.72 7.11
N HIS A 26 13.31 -3.89 6.54
CA HIS A 26 12.07 -4.61 6.80
C HIS A 26 12.21 -5.64 7.93
N GLN A 27 13.41 -5.80 8.49
CA GLN A 27 13.59 -6.65 9.65
C GLN A 27 12.92 -5.97 10.85
N PHE A 28 12.11 -6.74 11.55
CA PHE A 28 11.39 -6.29 12.74
C PHE A 28 12.35 -5.70 13.79
N GLY A 29 11.92 -4.61 14.43
CA GLY A 29 12.65 -3.94 15.50
C GLY A 29 13.76 -2.98 15.02
N THR A 30 13.87 -2.75 13.70
CA THR A 30 14.82 -1.79 13.15
C THR A 30 14.23 -0.40 13.05
N GLN A 31 15.07 0.63 12.95
CA GLN A 31 14.62 2.01 12.72
C GLN A 31 13.75 2.11 11.46
N GLY A 32 14.10 1.37 10.40
CA GLY A 32 13.34 1.29 9.16
C GLY A 32 11.91 0.79 9.38
N SER A 33 11.73 -0.27 10.16
CA SER A 33 10.41 -0.84 10.43
C SER A 33 9.51 0.13 11.21
N TYR A 34 10.07 0.89 12.17
CA TYR A 34 9.31 1.94 12.87
C TYR A 34 8.93 3.12 11.98
N VAL A 35 9.86 3.62 11.16
CA VAL A 35 9.59 4.71 10.21
C VAL A 35 8.50 4.30 9.22
N HIS A 36 8.55 3.07 8.73
CA HIS A 36 7.54 2.50 7.83
C HIS A 36 6.14 2.49 8.46
N GLN A 37 6.00 2.01 9.71
CA GLN A 37 4.71 2.04 10.42
C GLN A 37 4.20 3.47 10.64
N ILE A 38 5.07 4.39 11.02
CA ILE A 38 4.70 5.79 11.19
C ILE A 38 4.24 6.39 9.85
N ALA A 39 4.87 6.02 8.73
CA ALA A 39 4.45 6.46 7.42
C ALA A 39 3.01 6.01 7.08
N HIS A 40 2.62 4.78 7.42
CA HIS A 40 1.23 4.32 7.26
C HIS A 40 0.24 5.16 8.08
N LEU A 41 0.56 5.44 9.35
CA LEU A 41 -0.30 6.27 10.21
C LEU A 41 -0.42 7.71 9.69
N LEU A 42 0.70 8.31 9.25
CA LEU A 42 0.69 9.65 8.66
C LEU A 42 -0.12 9.70 7.37
N LEU A 43 0.00 8.68 6.52
CA LEU A 43 -0.74 8.60 5.27
C LEU A 43 -2.23 8.37 5.52
N PHE A 44 -2.60 7.52 6.50
CA PHE A 44 -3.97 7.36 6.99
C PHE A 44 -4.59 8.69 7.40
N LEU A 45 -3.90 9.45 8.26
CA LEU A 45 -4.38 10.76 8.72
C LEU A 45 -4.50 11.76 7.56
N SER A 46 -3.56 11.72 6.60
CA SER A 46 -3.61 12.56 5.40
C SER A 46 -4.81 12.26 4.53
N MET A 47 -5.21 10.98 4.39
CA MET A 47 -6.41 10.60 3.65
C MET A 47 -7.67 11.13 4.34
N LEU A 48 -7.77 11.00 5.67
CA LEU A 48 -8.88 11.56 6.44
C LEU A 48 -8.94 13.09 6.31
N PHE A 49 -7.79 13.76 6.33
CA PHE A 49 -7.69 15.19 6.10
C PHE A 49 -8.21 15.57 4.70
N PHE A 50 -7.82 14.87 3.64
CA PHE A 50 -8.36 15.16 2.30
C PHE A 50 -9.86 14.94 2.20
N ILE A 51 -10.41 13.92 2.86
CA ILE A 51 -11.86 13.73 2.95
C ILE A 51 -12.47 14.95 3.66
N HIS A 52 -11.95 15.32 4.83
CA HIS A 52 -12.42 16.49 5.58
C HIS A 52 -12.46 17.75 4.71
N GLU A 53 -11.37 18.07 4.00
CA GLU A 53 -11.29 19.25 3.14
C GLU A 53 -12.31 19.24 1.99
N ILE A 54 -12.53 18.08 1.38
CA ILE A 54 -13.55 17.94 0.32
C ILE A 54 -14.95 18.25 0.87
N PHE A 55 -15.27 17.74 2.06
CA PHE A 55 -16.56 17.99 2.69
C PHE A 55 -16.70 19.42 3.20
N TYR A 56 -15.65 19.98 3.81
CA TYR A 56 -15.59 21.35 4.29
C TYR A 56 -15.80 22.36 3.16
N ALA A 57 -15.19 22.12 2.00
CA ALA A 57 -15.37 22.95 0.80
C ALA A 57 -16.65 22.63 -0.01
N HIS A 58 -17.50 21.71 0.46
CA HIS A 58 -18.71 21.24 -0.24
C HIS A 58 -18.44 20.74 -1.67
N LEU A 59 -17.27 20.16 -1.92
CA LEU A 59 -16.82 19.70 -3.24
C LEU A 59 -17.40 18.32 -3.60
N GLN A 60 -17.85 17.53 -2.63
CA GLN A 60 -18.49 16.22 -2.83
C GLN A 60 -19.77 16.28 -3.69
N LYS A 61 -20.31 17.47 -3.98
CA LYS A 61 -21.41 17.61 -4.95
C LYS A 61 -20.98 17.26 -6.38
N PHE A 62 -19.70 17.45 -6.71
CA PHE A 62 -19.15 17.15 -8.03
C PHE A 62 -18.72 15.69 -8.13
N HIS A 63 -19.03 15.05 -9.27
CA HIS A 63 -18.79 13.62 -9.46
C HIS A 63 -17.31 13.22 -9.25
N GLY A 64 -16.36 14.00 -9.80
CA GLY A 64 -14.94 13.72 -9.64
C GLY A 64 -14.50 13.73 -8.18
N PHE A 65 -14.95 14.70 -7.39
CA PHE A 65 -14.65 14.77 -5.96
C PHE A 65 -15.32 13.64 -5.16
N ARG A 66 -16.50 13.14 -5.54
CA ARG A 66 -17.08 11.93 -4.91
C ARG A 66 -16.19 10.71 -5.10
N LEU A 67 -15.65 10.51 -6.30
CA LEU A 67 -14.74 9.40 -6.58
C LEU A 67 -13.42 9.55 -5.80
N LEU A 68 -12.93 10.78 -5.62
CA LEU A 68 -11.76 11.05 -4.78
C LEU A 68 -12.05 10.77 -3.30
N VAL A 69 -13.23 11.11 -2.77
CA VAL A 69 -13.61 10.73 -1.40
C VAL A 69 -13.54 9.21 -1.21
N TRP A 70 -14.09 8.43 -2.13
CA TRP A 70 -13.99 6.97 -2.07
C TRP A 70 -12.55 6.48 -2.20
N THR A 71 -11.74 7.12 -3.06
CA THR A 71 -10.31 6.82 -3.17
C THR A 71 -9.62 6.98 -1.82
N TRP A 72 -9.78 8.14 -1.19
CA TRP A 72 -9.15 8.44 0.10
C TRP A 72 -9.68 7.54 1.21
N ALA A 73 -10.96 7.19 1.20
CA ALA A 73 -11.53 6.26 2.18
C ALA A 73 -10.91 4.86 2.07
N ILE A 74 -10.76 4.33 0.85
CA ILE A 74 -10.12 3.02 0.65
C ILE A 74 -8.62 3.10 0.96
N LEU A 75 -7.92 4.17 0.59
CA LEU A 75 -6.51 4.33 0.95
C LEU A 75 -6.29 4.51 2.45
N ALA A 76 -7.21 5.15 3.16
CA ALA A 76 -7.20 5.19 4.62
C ALA A 76 -7.33 3.77 5.20
N LEU A 77 -8.33 3.01 4.72
CA LEU A 77 -8.51 1.62 5.14
C LEU A 77 -7.29 0.76 4.84
N TRP A 78 -6.68 0.91 3.67
CA TRP A 78 -5.45 0.20 3.28
C TRP A 78 -4.28 0.53 4.21
N ASN A 79 -4.07 1.79 4.58
CA ASN A 79 -3.00 2.16 5.51
C ASN A 79 -3.23 1.60 6.92
N LEU A 80 -4.48 1.56 7.38
CA LEU A 80 -4.81 0.95 8.65
C LEU A 80 -4.60 -0.57 8.62
N ASP A 81 -5.03 -1.22 7.54
CA ASP A 81 -4.84 -2.64 7.30
C ASP A 81 -3.36 -3.01 7.26
N ALA A 82 -2.55 -2.29 6.49
CA ALA A 82 -1.10 -2.49 6.42
C ALA A 82 -0.43 -2.30 7.79
N PHE A 83 -0.80 -1.25 8.53
CA PHE A 83 -0.29 -1.04 9.89
C PHE A 83 -0.61 -2.22 10.81
N VAL A 84 -1.86 -2.71 10.80
CA VAL A 84 -2.29 -3.86 11.60
C VAL A 84 -1.58 -5.14 11.16
N GLY A 85 -1.44 -5.37 9.86
CA GLY A 85 -0.75 -6.52 9.29
C GLY A 85 0.71 -6.56 9.71
N HIS A 86 1.42 -5.44 9.59
CA HIS A 86 2.80 -5.32 10.07
C HIS A 86 2.90 -5.54 11.58
N TRP A 87 2.00 -4.94 12.37
CA TRP A 87 1.97 -5.16 13.82
C TRP A 87 1.72 -6.63 14.19
N ALA A 88 0.81 -7.31 13.48
CA ALA A 88 0.51 -8.72 13.69
C ALA A 88 1.71 -9.61 13.32
N ASP A 89 2.41 -9.30 12.21
CA ASP A 89 3.63 -10.01 11.77
C ASP A 89 4.77 -9.81 12.77
N TRP A 90 4.90 -8.61 13.35
CA TRP A 90 5.90 -8.26 14.37
C TRP A 90 5.74 -9.01 15.68
N THR A 91 4.50 -9.30 16.05
CA THR A 91 4.14 -9.98 17.30
C THR A 91 4.02 -11.49 17.12
N LEU A 92 4.30 -12.01 15.91
CA LEU A 92 4.13 -13.40 15.58
C LEU A 92 5.33 -14.20 16.06
N GLU A 93 5.22 -14.80 17.25
CA GLU A 93 6.29 -15.63 17.83
C GLU A 93 6.50 -16.96 17.09
N ASN A 94 5.47 -17.48 16.42
CA ASN A 94 5.50 -18.79 15.76
C ASN A 94 4.72 -18.80 14.44
N PRO A 95 5.25 -18.23 13.34
CA PRO A 95 4.84 -18.71 12.04
C PRO A 95 5.36 -20.14 11.92
N ILE A 96 4.49 -21.16 12.01
CA ILE A 96 4.82 -22.50 11.52
C ILE A 96 4.85 -22.39 9.99
N ILE A 97 5.90 -21.75 9.48
CA ILE A 97 6.26 -21.76 8.09
C ILE A 97 6.91 -23.12 7.85
N LEU A 98 6.18 -24.02 7.20
CA LEU A 98 6.68 -25.32 6.80
C LEU A 98 7.35 -25.20 5.44
N GLY A 99 8.40 -25.99 5.19
CA GLY A 99 9.11 -26.01 3.90
C GLY A 99 10.24 -24.98 3.79
N GLN A 100 10.96 -25.01 2.67
CA GLN A 100 12.08 -24.13 2.32
C GLN A 100 12.07 -23.74 0.83
N GLY A 101 12.12 -22.44 0.53
CA GLY A 101 12.08 -21.96 -0.85
C GLY A 101 10.65 -21.92 -1.39
N TRP A 102 10.39 -22.58 -2.51
CA TRP A 102 9.09 -22.52 -3.21
C TRP A 102 7.97 -23.36 -2.56
N ASP A 103 8.28 -24.32 -1.69
CA ASP A 103 7.31 -25.14 -0.94
C ASP A 103 6.91 -24.50 0.41
N ARG A 104 7.40 -23.28 0.67
CA ARG A 104 7.16 -22.54 1.90
C ARG A 104 5.67 -22.25 2.07
N ARG A 105 5.07 -22.76 3.14
CA ARG A 105 3.64 -22.58 3.46
C ARG A 105 3.44 -22.06 4.87
N LEU A 106 2.60 -21.03 5.01
CA LEU A 106 2.15 -20.54 6.31
C LEU A 106 1.00 -21.42 6.81
N VAL A 107 1.16 -22.03 7.98
CA VAL A 107 0.06 -22.75 8.62
C VAL A 107 -0.87 -21.75 9.32
N MET A 108 -2.15 -21.79 8.96
CA MET A 108 -3.18 -20.91 9.51
C MET A 108 -3.89 -21.59 10.67
N TYR A 109 -3.32 -21.45 11.87
CA TYR A 109 -3.76 -22.22 13.04
C TYR A 109 -4.59 -21.38 14.03
N ASP A 110 -4.30 -20.08 14.13
CA ASP A 110 -4.88 -19.18 15.12
C ASP A 110 -5.32 -17.84 14.51
N PHE A 111 -5.99 -17.02 15.31
CA PHE A 111 -6.47 -15.72 14.85
C PHE A 111 -5.34 -14.82 14.31
N GLN A 112 -4.15 -14.86 14.92
CA GLN A 112 -3.03 -14.01 14.55
C GLN A 112 -2.43 -14.40 13.18
N THR A 113 -2.26 -15.70 12.92
CA THR A 113 -1.81 -16.21 11.60
C THR A 113 -2.84 -15.93 10.51
N TRP A 114 -4.14 -16.01 10.82
CA TRP A 114 -5.21 -15.56 9.92
C TRP A 114 -5.15 -14.06 9.64
N LEU A 115 -4.93 -13.24 10.67
CA LEU A 115 -4.81 -11.79 10.54
C LEU A 115 -3.63 -11.39 9.64
N VAL A 116 -2.45 -11.99 9.85
CA VAL A 116 -1.26 -11.76 9.02
C VAL A 116 -1.51 -12.13 7.56
N TYR A 117 -2.26 -13.20 7.30
CA TYR A 117 -2.55 -13.61 5.92
C TYR A 117 -3.55 -12.69 5.23
N ILE A 118 -4.65 -12.34 5.88
CA ILE A 118 -5.70 -11.49 5.29
C ILE A 118 -5.13 -10.11 4.95
N THR A 119 -4.36 -9.52 5.85
CA THR A 119 -3.71 -8.21 5.67
C THR A 119 -2.62 -8.20 4.59
N LYS A 120 -2.19 -9.37 4.09
CA LYS A 120 -1.27 -9.47 2.93
C LYS A 120 -1.98 -9.47 1.56
N ILE A 121 -3.31 -9.57 1.55
CA ILE A 121 -4.15 -9.55 0.32
C ILE A 121 -4.68 -8.13 0.03
N ASP A 122 -4.40 -7.20 0.93
CA ASP A 122 -4.72 -5.77 0.92
C ASP A 122 -4.37 -5.05 -0.39
N HIS A 123 -3.23 -5.36 -1.00
CA HIS A 123 -2.79 -4.74 -2.25
C HIS A 123 -3.75 -5.02 -3.40
N PHE A 124 -4.30 -6.24 -3.47
CA PHE A 124 -5.25 -6.59 -4.51
C PHE A 124 -6.66 -6.06 -4.18
N LEU A 125 -7.09 -6.19 -2.92
CA LEU A 125 -8.46 -5.89 -2.51
C LEU A 125 -8.74 -4.40 -2.28
N LEU A 126 -7.74 -3.62 -1.88
CA LEU A 126 -7.91 -2.21 -1.52
C LEU A 126 -7.16 -1.29 -2.49
N LEU A 127 -5.89 -1.57 -2.77
CA LEU A 127 -5.04 -0.64 -3.54
C LEU A 127 -5.49 -0.53 -5.01
N VAL A 128 -5.79 -1.66 -5.67
CA VAL A 128 -6.28 -1.69 -7.06
C VAL A 128 -7.58 -0.88 -7.24
N PRO A 129 -8.67 -1.13 -6.47
CA PRO A 129 -9.88 -0.34 -6.62
C PRO A 129 -9.69 1.13 -6.24
N ALA A 130 -8.84 1.45 -5.25
CA ALA A 130 -8.51 2.82 -4.91
C ALA A 130 -7.89 3.57 -6.10
N PHE A 131 -6.87 3.00 -6.76
CA PHE A 131 -6.25 3.65 -7.91
C PHE A 131 -7.18 3.75 -9.12
N LEU A 132 -8.07 2.77 -9.33
CA LEU A 132 -9.09 2.86 -10.36
C LEU A 132 -10.02 4.06 -10.11
N MET A 133 -10.54 4.21 -8.90
CA MET A 133 -11.38 5.35 -8.53
C MET A 133 -10.63 6.67 -8.57
N PHE A 134 -9.35 6.68 -8.20
CA PHE A 134 -8.49 7.85 -8.29
C PHE A 134 -8.40 8.34 -9.73
N TYR A 135 -8.08 7.43 -10.65
CA TYR A 135 -8.01 7.72 -12.08
C TYR A 135 -9.35 8.23 -12.62
N LEU A 136 -10.46 7.56 -12.30
CA LEU A 136 -11.80 7.98 -12.73
C LEU A 136 -12.17 9.36 -12.15
N GLY A 137 -11.82 9.63 -10.90
CA GLY A 137 -12.03 10.90 -10.22
C GLY A 137 -11.27 12.04 -10.92
N LEU A 138 -9.97 11.86 -11.15
CA LEU A 138 -9.16 12.84 -11.90
C LEU A 138 -9.68 13.05 -13.31
N ARG A 139 -10.03 11.97 -14.03
CA ARG A 139 -10.60 12.05 -15.38
C ARG A 139 -11.90 12.87 -15.40
N ALA A 140 -12.75 12.69 -14.39
CA ALA A 140 -13.99 13.45 -14.27
C ALA A 140 -13.75 14.93 -13.95
N LEU A 141 -12.70 15.27 -13.18
CA LEU A 141 -12.33 16.65 -12.89
C LEU A 141 -11.74 17.40 -14.11
N VAL A 142 -11.03 16.68 -14.98
CA VAL A 142 -10.45 17.26 -16.20
C VAL A 142 -11.50 17.51 -17.29
N ARG A 143 -12.60 16.74 -17.29
CA ARG A 143 -13.74 16.99 -18.18
C ARG A 143 -14.43 18.28 -17.75
N LYS A 144 -14.35 19.32 -18.59
CA LYS A 144 -14.99 20.62 -18.36
C LYS A 144 -16.49 20.43 -18.06
N PRO A 145 -17.06 21.17 -17.09
CA PRO A 145 -18.51 21.26 -16.98
C PRO A 145 -19.05 21.97 -18.22
N GLY A 146 -19.81 21.27 -19.06
CA GLY A 146 -20.42 21.83 -20.28
C GLY A 146 -20.23 21.03 -21.57
N ALA A 147 -19.80 19.77 -21.52
CA ALA A 147 -19.87 18.84 -22.66
C ALA A 147 -20.90 17.73 -22.38
N GLU A 148 -22.12 18.13 -22.07
CA GLU A 148 -23.36 17.37 -22.26
C GLU A 148 -24.42 18.32 -22.82
#